data_AF-A0A348TU31-F1
#
_entry.id   AF-A0A348TU31-F1
#
_cell.length_a   1.000
_cell.length_b   1.000
_cell.length_c   1.000
_cell.angle_alpha   90.00
_cell.angle_beta   90.00
_cell.angle_gamma   90.00
#
_symmetry.space_group_name_H-M   'P 1'
#
loop_
_entity.id
_entity.type
_entity.pdbx_description
1 polymer ?
#
loop_
_entity_poly.entity_id
_entity_poly.type
_entity_poly.pdbx_seq_one_letter_code
_entity_poly.pdbx_strand_id
1 'polypeptide(L)'
;VRSTLDKHRPVYNTSKKKHFLNFGIFIDTKKGAEVDHVRIFPVRHKVPDFYFEGPKTIYPWLQKVMMSEGLDPFTFLLDRDREHYFKHTQNLQWKAKVKCIGMSTLRSYMLPQEAVLVGPGRKSTEQSAIIIENFRVLGYTYFYLATDSTNVAQLKKRMVHLESDAYTVGIMQHYLQLGYLKVLG
;
A
#
# COMPACT_ATOMS: atom_id res chain seq x y z
N VAL A 1 29.07 -17.51 7.77
CA VAL A 1 27.68 -18.03 7.68
C VAL A 1 26.61 -16.93 7.70
N ARG A 2 26.83 -15.75 8.33
CA ARG A 2 25.90 -14.60 8.23
C ARG A 2 25.97 -13.80 6.91
N SER A 3 27.00 -13.99 6.08
CA SER A 3 27.24 -13.20 4.86
C SER A 3 26.55 -13.71 3.58
N THR A 4 25.88 -14.87 3.64
CA THR A 4 25.31 -15.50 2.43
C THR A 4 23.84 -15.12 2.20
N LEU A 5 23.12 -14.68 3.24
CA LEU A 5 21.71 -14.27 3.14
C LEU A 5 21.53 -12.85 2.58
N ASP A 6 22.54 -11.98 2.70
CA ASP A 6 22.46 -10.60 2.20
C ASP A 6 22.46 -10.52 0.65
N LYS A 7 23.05 -11.50 -0.04
CA LYS A 7 23.07 -11.59 -1.51
C LYS A 7 21.74 -12.06 -2.11
N HIS A 8 20.87 -12.65 -1.30
CA HIS A 8 19.56 -13.15 -1.73
C HIS A 8 18.40 -12.25 -1.29
N ARG A 9 18.71 -11.12 -0.62
CA ARG A 9 17.71 -10.09 -0.38
C ARG A 9 17.19 -9.59 -1.74
N PRO A 10 15.88 -9.28 -1.85
CA PRO A 10 15.37 -8.56 -3.00
C PRO A 10 16.29 -7.36 -3.28
N VAL A 11 16.53 -7.04 -4.55
CA VAL A 11 17.42 -5.94 -5.02
C VAL A 11 17.11 -4.59 -4.34
N TYR A 12 15.98 -4.50 -3.64
CA TYR A 12 15.50 -3.33 -2.91
C TYR A 12 15.84 -3.27 -1.41
N ASN A 13 16.46 -4.29 -0.80
CA ASN A 13 16.87 -4.24 0.61
C ASN A 13 18.35 -3.84 0.74
N THR A 14 18.72 -2.73 0.07
CA THR A 14 20.00 -2.07 0.34
C THR A 14 19.81 -1.15 1.53
N SER A 15 20.66 -1.30 2.53
CA SER A 15 20.79 -0.48 3.75
C SER A 15 20.98 1.04 3.49
N LYS A 16 20.94 1.49 2.22
CA LYS A 16 21.05 2.88 1.77
C LYS A 16 19.73 3.50 1.28
N LYS A 17 18.58 2.82 1.31
CA LYS A 17 17.28 3.45 1.02
C LYS A 17 16.73 4.23 2.22
N LYS A 18 17.45 5.30 2.60
CA LYS A 18 17.01 6.32 3.57
C LYS A 18 15.90 7.25 3.04
N HIS A 19 15.28 6.97 1.87
CA HIS A 19 14.53 7.96 1.09
C HIS A 19 13.10 7.60 0.64
N PHE A 20 12.46 6.54 1.17
CA PHE A 20 10.99 6.39 1.03
C PHE A 20 10.20 7.00 2.20
N LEU A 21 10.91 7.69 3.09
CA LEU A 21 10.36 8.58 4.10
C LEU A 21 10.14 9.89 3.35
N ASN A 22 8.92 10.38 3.13
CA ASN A 22 8.33 11.31 4.09
C ASN A 22 6.85 11.60 3.80
N PHE A 23 6.27 11.07 2.72
CA PHE A 23 4.92 11.45 2.29
C PHE A 23 3.97 10.25 2.33
N GLY A 24 2.82 10.44 2.95
CA GLY A 24 1.90 9.35 3.22
C GLY A 24 0.89 9.72 4.30
N ILE A 25 0.05 8.76 4.65
CA ILE A 25 -0.95 8.91 5.70
C ILE A 25 -0.32 8.50 7.02
N PHE A 26 -0.45 9.35 8.02
CA PHE A 26 -0.17 9.05 9.42
C PHE A 26 -1.50 9.00 10.18
N ILE A 27 -1.67 7.95 10.97
CA ILE A 27 -2.91 7.67 11.70
C ILE A 27 -2.57 7.60 13.18
N ASP A 28 -3.28 8.40 13.97
CA ASP A 28 -3.33 8.26 15.41
C ASP A 28 -4.59 7.45 15.75
N THR A 29 -4.43 6.14 15.90
CA THR A 29 -5.57 5.25 16.24
C THR A 29 -6.04 5.52 17.67
N LYS A 30 -7.36 5.64 17.87
CA LYS A 30 -7.95 5.52 19.20
C LYS A 30 -8.07 4.04 19.59
N LYS A 31 -8.34 3.76 20.87
CA LYS A 31 -8.65 2.40 21.35
C LYS A 31 -9.75 1.80 20.45
N GLY A 32 -9.42 0.71 19.74
CA GLY A 32 -10.36 0.02 18.83
C GLY A 32 -9.98 0.00 17.34
N ALA A 33 -8.82 0.54 16.94
CA ALA A 33 -8.38 0.61 15.52
C ALA A 33 -9.29 1.43 14.60
N GLU A 34 -10.11 2.30 15.19
CA GLU A 34 -10.85 3.34 14.47
C GLU A 34 -9.94 4.50 14.10
N VAL A 35 -10.19 5.02 12.91
CA VAL A 35 -9.50 6.16 12.32
C VAL A 35 -10.48 7.31 12.24
N ASP A 36 -10.31 8.26 13.15
CA ASP A 36 -11.17 9.45 13.24
C ASP A 36 -10.68 10.57 12.31
N HIS A 37 -9.37 10.69 12.17
CA HIS A 37 -8.74 11.65 11.30
C HIS A 37 -7.42 11.11 10.77
N VAL A 38 -7.00 11.68 9.65
CA VAL A 38 -5.72 11.37 9.02
C VAL A 38 -4.86 12.62 8.90
N ARG A 39 -3.55 12.38 8.97
CA ARG A 39 -2.51 13.40 8.81
C ARG A 39 -1.70 13.08 7.56
N ILE A 40 -1.39 14.09 6.75
CA ILE A 40 -0.47 13.92 5.60
C ILE A 40 0.92 14.51 5.86
N PHE A 41 1.01 15.54 6.71
CA PHE A 41 2.29 16.13 7.07
C PHE A 41 3.27 15.08 7.66
N PRO A 42 4.55 15.06 7.24
CA PRO A 42 5.52 14.10 7.74
C PRO A 42 5.66 14.16 9.27
N VAL A 43 5.65 13.01 9.95
CA VAL A 43 6.05 12.90 11.36
C VAL A 43 7.55 12.66 11.42
N ARG A 44 8.29 13.52 12.13
CA ARG A 44 9.74 13.36 12.28
C ARG A 44 10.03 11.99 12.91
N HIS A 45 10.93 11.22 12.28
CA HIS A 45 11.36 9.90 12.73
C HIS A 45 10.27 8.80 12.79
N LYS A 46 9.10 9.00 12.19
CA LYS A 46 8.06 7.96 12.05
C LYS A 46 7.78 7.70 10.57
N VAL A 47 7.65 6.42 10.20
CA VAL A 47 7.20 5.99 8.87
C VAL A 47 5.70 6.27 8.72
N PRO A 48 5.22 6.63 7.52
CA PRO A 48 3.78 6.74 7.29
C PRO A 48 3.13 5.37 7.48
N ASP A 49 1.91 5.38 8.00
CA ASP A 49 1.07 4.18 8.09
C ASP A 49 0.71 3.71 6.68
N PHE A 50 0.38 4.62 5.74
CA PHE A 50 0.26 4.29 4.32
C PHE A 50 1.18 5.17 3.48
N TYR A 51 2.08 4.57 2.73
CA TYR A 51 2.97 5.30 1.81
C TYR A 51 2.23 5.81 0.57
N PHE A 52 2.54 7.04 0.15
CA PHE A 52 2.14 7.61 -1.13
C PHE A 52 3.30 8.43 -1.72
N GLU A 53 3.40 8.47 -3.04
CA GLU A 53 4.45 9.23 -3.72
C GLU A 53 4.34 10.75 -3.51
N GLY A 54 3.11 11.29 -3.45
CA GLY A 54 2.92 12.73 -3.35
C GLY A 54 1.45 13.17 -3.31
N PRO A 55 1.22 14.50 -3.26
CA PRO A 55 -0.12 15.10 -3.20
C PRO A 55 -1.07 14.62 -4.30
N LYS A 56 -0.53 14.43 -5.52
CA LYS A 56 -1.30 14.01 -6.70
C LYS A 56 -1.86 12.60 -6.62
N THR A 57 -1.33 11.74 -5.75
CA THR A 57 -1.82 10.37 -5.56
C THR A 57 -2.64 10.25 -4.27
N ILE A 58 -2.20 10.88 -3.18
CA ILE A 58 -2.85 10.74 -1.87
C ILE A 58 -4.22 11.42 -1.81
N TYR A 59 -4.36 12.64 -2.35
CA TYR A 59 -5.59 13.42 -2.16
C TYR A 59 -6.74 12.91 -3.02
N PRO A 60 -6.53 12.55 -4.30
CA PRO A 60 -7.57 11.85 -5.07
C PRO A 60 -7.97 10.51 -4.45
N TRP A 61 -7.01 9.77 -3.88
CA TRP A 61 -7.29 8.54 -3.16
C TRP A 61 -8.15 8.80 -1.90
N LEU A 62 -7.80 9.81 -1.10
CA LEU A 62 -8.57 10.23 0.07
C LEU A 62 -9.97 10.70 -0.32
N GLN A 63 -10.12 11.47 -1.40
CA GLN A 63 -11.42 11.87 -1.92
C GLN A 63 -12.28 10.65 -2.25
N LYS A 64 -11.73 9.65 -2.92
CA LYS A 64 -12.44 8.38 -3.21
C LYS A 64 -12.89 7.70 -1.93
N VAL A 65 -12.00 7.53 -0.95
CA VAL A 65 -12.34 6.92 0.35
C VAL A 65 -13.46 7.70 1.04
N MET A 66 -13.30 9.01 1.20
CA MET A 66 -14.26 9.83 1.92
C MET A 66 -15.64 9.87 1.25
N MET A 67 -15.68 9.90 -0.08
CA MET A 67 -16.92 9.81 -0.84
C MET A 67 -17.62 8.47 -0.66
N SER A 68 -16.87 7.36 -0.78
CA SER A 68 -17.43 6.01 -0.70
C SER A 68 -17.93 5.67 0.71
N GLU A 69 -17.20 6.10 1.74
CA GLU A 69 -17.57 5.85 3.14
C GLU A 69 -18.50 6.94 3.72
N GLY A 70 -18.68 8.06 3.02
CA GLY A 70 -19.46 9.19 3.52
C GLY A 70 -18.79 9.91 4.69
N LEU A 71 -17.47 10.13 4.61
CA LEU A 71 -16.70 10.93 5.58
C LEU A 71 -16.68 12.41 5.17
N ASP A 72 -16.71 13.31 6.13
CA ASP A 72 -16.56 14.74 5.89
C ASP A 72 -15.07 15.12 5.85
N PRO A 73 -14.53 15.73 4.77
CA PRO A 73 -13.15 16.19 4.71
C PRO A 73 -12.79 17.20 5.81
N PHE A 74 -13.77 17.97 6.31
CA PHE A 74 -13.54 18.91 7.40
C PHE A 74 -13.33 18.21 8.74
N THR A 75 -13.88 17.02 8.96
CA THR A 75 -13.65 16.29 10.22
C THR A 75 -12.57 15.23 10.10
N PHE A 76 -12.41 14.64 8.91
CA PHE A 76 -11.50 13.53 8.68
C PHE A 76 -10.07 13.96 8.35
N LEU A 77 -9.86 15.16 7.81
CA LEU A 77 -8.53 15.72 7.56
C LEU A 77 -8.15 16.74 8.63
N LEU A 78 -6.87 16.77 9.00
CA LEU A 78 -6.32 17.88 9.77
C LEU A 78 -6.50 19.21 9.02
N ASP A 79 -6.78 20.28 9.75
CA ASP A 79 -7.00 21.63 9.22
C ASP A 79 -5.95 22.07 8.21
N ARG A 80 -4.68 21.76 8.49
CA ARG A 80 -3.53 22.12 7.65
C ARG A 80 -3.49 21.34 6.33
N ASP A 81 -4.09 20.15 6.28
CA ASP A 81 -4.13 19.31 5.08
C ASP A 81 -5.32 19.69 4.15
N ARG A 82 -6.33 20.42 4.66
CA ARG A 82 -7.54 20.77 3.89
C ARG A 82 -7.25 21.65 2.68
N GLU A 83 -6.39 22.66 2.83
CA GLU A 83 -6.02 23.54 1.71
C GLU A 83 -5.36 22.73 0.58
N HIS A 84 -4.43 21.85 0.94
CA HIS A 84 -3.78 20.96 -0.02
C HIS A 84 -4.76 19.97 -0.63
N TYR A 85 -5.69 19.44 0.14
CA TYR A 85 -6.76 18.57 -0.35
C TYR A 85 -7.56 19.28 -1.46
N PHE A 86 -8.19 20.42 -1.15
CA PHE A 86 -9.02 21.15 -2.13
C PHE A 86 -8.25 21.63 -3.36
N LYS A 87 -6.94 21.85 -3.24
CA LYS A 87 -6.06 22.18 -4.37
C LYS A 87 -5.82 21.01 -5.34
N HIS A 88 -5.88 19.76 -4.86
CA HIS A 88 -5.52 18.57 -5.64
C HIS A 88 -6.70 17.65 -5.96
N THR A 89 -7.91 18.01 -5.54
CA THR A 89 -9.12 17.21 -5.76
C THR A 89 -10.18 17.95 -6.55
N GLN A 90 -11.11 17.21 -7.13
CA GLN A 90 -12.27 17.81 -7.78
C GLN A 90 -13.24 18.39 -6.74
N ASN A 91 -14.00 19.42 -7.11
CA ASN A 91 -15.04 19.97 -6.23
C ASN A 91 -16.29 19.09 -6.29
N LEU A 92 -16.28 17.99 -5.54
CA LEU A 92 -17.37 17.03 -5.45
C LEU A 92 -18.07 17.17 -4.10
N GLN A 93 -19.38 17.00 -4.09
CA GLN A 93 -20.21 17.07 -2.88
C GLN A 93 -20.84 15.71 -2.60
N TRP A 94 -20.87 15.32 -1.33
CA TRP A 94 -21.57 14.13 -0.86
C TRP A 94 -22.10 14.35 0.55
N LYS A 95 -23.09 13.54 0.95
CA LYS A 95 -23.65 13.59 2.30
C LYS A 95 -22.75 12.81 3.26
N ALA A 96 -22.19 13.50 4.24
CA ALA A 96 -21.49 12.85 5.34
C ALA A 96 -22.45 11.98 6.18
N LYS A 97 -22.04 10.76 6.49
CA LYS A 97 -22.80 9.73 7.20
C LYS A 97 -22.07 9.23 8.45
N VAL A 98 -20.75 9.14 8.39
CA VAL A 98 -19.91 8.60 9.47
C VAL A 98 -18.76 9.55 9.77
N LYS A 99 -18.19 9.44 10.97
CA LYS A 99 -17.05 10.26 11.42
C LYS A 99 -15.73 9.50 11.41
N CYS A 100 -15.76 8.18 11.55
CA CYS A 100 -14.59 7.34 11.59
C CYS A 100 -14.81 6.08 10.75
N ILE A 101 -13.71 5.43 10.38
CA ILE A 101 -13.69 4.14 9.71
C ILE A 101 -12.60 3.23 10.31
N GLY A 102 -12.73 1.92 10.11
CA GLY A 102 -11.68 0.99 10.54
C GLY A 102 -10.42 1.10 9.68
N MET A 103 -9.25 0.82 10.28
CA MET A 103 -7.99 0.70 9.54
C MET A 103 -8.06 -0.34 8.39
N SER A 104 -8.84 -1.41 8.57
CA SER A 104 -9.08 -2.42 7.53
C SER A 104 -9.81 -1.84 6.31
N THR A 105 -10.74 -0.91 6.53
CA THR A 105 -11.44 -0.20 5.46
C THR A 105 -10.47 0.63 4.65
N LEU A 106 -9.61 1.44 5.28
CA LEU A 106 -8.56 2.18 4.53
C LEU A 106 -7.67 1.24 3.70
N ARG A 107 -7.28 0.11 4.29
CA ARG A 107 -6.45 -0.89 3.61
C ARG A 107 -7.13 -1.48 2.38
N SER A 108 -8.44 -1.71 2.40
CA SER A 108 -9.16 -2.28 1.25
C SER A 108 -9.21 -1.35 0.04
N TYR A 109 -8.92 -0.05 0.20
CA TYR A 109 -8.78 0.88 -0.92
C TYR A 109 -7.36 0.90 -1.53
N MET A 110 -6.39 0.19 -0.95
CA MET A 110 -5.00 0.19 -1.42
C MET A 110 -4.71 -0.95 -2.40
N LEU A 111 -5.27 -2.12 -2.16
CA LEU A 111 -5.00 -3.34 -2.92
C LEU A 111 -6.31 -4.00 -3.35
N PRO A 112 -6.29 -4.82 -4.41
CA PRO A 112 -7.41 -5.69 -4.74
C PRO A 112 -7.72 -6.65 -3.59
N GLN A 113 -8.97 -7.13 -3.52
CA GLN A 113 -9.40 -8.10 -2.50
C GLN A 113 -8.63 -9.41 -2.62
N GLU A 114 -8.59 -9.97 -3.82
CA GLU A 114 -7.89 -11.20 -4.18
C GLU A 114 -7.08 -10.92 -5.44
N ALA A 115 -5.78 -11.18 -5.42
CA ALA A 115 -4.94 -11.05 -6.61
C ALA A 115 -3.61 -11.79 -6.47
N VAL A 116 -3.04 -12.16 -7.62
CA VAL A 116 -1.61 -12.42 -7.75
C VAL A 116 -1.01 -11.27 -8.54
N LEU A 117 -0.14 -10.49 -7.90
CA LEU A 117 0.59 -9.43 -8.58
C LEU A 117 1.92 -9.98 -9.11
N VAL A 118 2.17 -9.85 -10.39
CA VAL A 118 3.38 -10.33 -11.05
C VAL A 118 4.25 -9.16 -11.49
N GLY A 119 5.55 -9.30 -11.28
CA GLY A 119 6.56 -8.33 -11.71
C GLY A 119 7.89 -8.98 -12.04
N PRO A 120 8.93 -8.18 -12.29
CA PRO A 120 10.29 -8.69 -12.54
C PRO A 120 10.81 -9.57 -11.39
N GLY A 121 11.49 -10.67 -11.73
CA GLY A 121 12.20 -11.51 -10.77
C GLY A 121 13.60 -11.01 -10.48
N ARG A 122 14.44 -11.85 -9.87
CA ARG A 122 15.83 -11.48 -9.55
C ARG A 122 16.75 -11.56 -10.77
N LYS A 123 16.35 -12.37 -11.76
CA LYS A 123 17.05 -12.60 -13.02
C LYS A 123 16.08 -12.38 -14.18
N SER A 124 16.60 -12.16 -15.38
CA SER A 124 15.78 -11.96 -16.60
C SER A 124 14.84 -13.12 -16.93
N THR A 125 15.17 -14.33 -16.47
CA THR A 125 14.36 -15.54 -16.69
C THR A 125 13.38 -15.85 -15.54
N GLU A 126 13.39 -15.05 -14.47
CA GLU A 126 12.49 -15.18 -13.33
C GLU A 126 11.45 -14.06 -13.33
N GLN A 127 10.27 -14.37 -12.82
CA GLN A 127 9.28 -13.40 -12.37
C GLN A 127 9.07 -13.51 -10.87
N SER A 128 8.59 -12.43 -10.27
CA SER A 128 8.09 -12.42 -8.90
C SER A 128 6.56 -12.45 -8.91
N ALA A 129 5.97 -13.18 -7.96
CA ALA A 129 4.55 -13.18 -7.68
C ALA A 129 4.34 -12.76 -6.23
N ILE A 130 3.43 -11.82 -6.00
CA ILE A 130 2.95 -11.40 -4.68
C ILE A 130 1.51 -11.85 -4.57
N ILE A 131 1.18 -12.54 -3.48
CA ILE A 131 -0.14 -13.13 -3.27
C ILE A 131 -0.91 -12.24 -2.30
N ILE A 132 -2.09 -11.81 -2.72
CA ILE A 132 -3.01 -10.96 -1.95
C ILE A 132 -4.30 -11.71 -1.75
N GLU A 133 -4.73 -11.83 -0.50
CA GLU A 133 -6.03 -12.38 -0.12
C GLU A 133 -6.68 -11.53 0.97
N ASN A 134 -7.98 -11.30 0.87
CA ASN A 134 -8.75 -10.42 1.74
C ASN A 134 -8.07 -9.05 1.99
N PHE A 135 -7.59 -8.41 0.93
CA PHE A 135 -6.85 -7.13 0.97
C PHE A 135 -5.53 -7.19 1.77
N ARG A 136 -5.02 -8.39 2.06
CA ARG A 136 -3.78 -8.61 2.82
C ARG A 136 -2.74 -9.28 1.94
N VAL A 137 -1.52 -8.82 2.10
CA VAL A 137 -0.36 -9.42 1.46
C VAL A 137 -0.01 -10.68 2.25
N LEU A 138 -0.11 -11.86 1.63
CA LEU A 138 0.27 -13.11 2.28
C LEU A 138 1.78 -13.36 2.21
N GLY A 139 2.39 -12.98 1.09
CA GLY A 139 3.77 -13.29 0.81
C GLY A 139 4.14 -13.10 -0.64
N TYR A 140 5.37 -13.49 -0.97
CA TYR A 140 5.88 -13.44 -2.33
C TYR A 140 6.63 -14.72 -2.69
N THR A 141 6.75 -15.01 -3.97
CA THR A 141 7.57 -16.10 -4.48
C THR A 141 8.23 -15.68 -5.80
N TYR A 142 9.26 -16.41 -6.20
CA TYR A 142 9.87 -16.29 -7.52
C TYR A 142 9.59 -17.55 -8.32
N PHE A 143 9.37 -17.40 -9.62
CA PHE A 143 9.10 -18.51 -10.51
C PHE A 143 9.75 -18.27 -11.88
N TYR A 144 10.16 -19.33 -12.55
CA TYR A 144 10.74 -19.32 -13.88
C TYR A 144 9.65 -19.47 -14.94
N LEU A 145 9.58 -18.51 -15.86
CA LEU A 145 8.59 -18.52 -16.95
C LEU A 145 8.65 -19.80 -17.81
N ALA A 146 9.83 -20.38 -17.95
CA ALA A 146 10.06 -21.53 -18.83
C ALA A 146 9.58 -22.87 -18.24
N THR A 147 9.50 -22.98 -16.91
CA THR A 147 9.33 -24.28 -16.24
C THR A 147 8.25 -24.30 -15.17
N ASP A 148 7.88 -23.14 -14.62
CA ASP A 148 6.93 -23.05 -13.53
C ASP A 148 5.53 -22.72 -14.01
N SER A 149 4.54 -23.36 -13.40
CA SER A 149 3.15 -22.96 -13.52
C SER A 149 2.88 -21.69 -12.72
N THR A 150 2.02 -20.82 -13.26
CA THR A 150 1.44 -19.67 -12.57
C THR A 150 0.25 -20.04 -11.67
N ASN A 151 0.01 -21.33 -11.44
CA ASN A 151 -1.05 -21.80 -10.55
C ASN A 151 -0.86 -21.29 -9.12
N VAL A 152 -1.86 -20.57 -8.61
CA VAL A 152 -1.85 -19.93 -7.29
C VAL A 152 -1.52 -20.91 -6.15
N ALA A 153 -2.07 -22.13 -6.17
CA ALA A 153 -1.82 -23.13 -5.13
C ALA A 153 -0.35 -23.59 -5.11
N GLN A 154 0.30 -23.68 -6.27
CA GLN A 154 1.73 -23.99 -6.35
C GLN A 154 2.61 -22.81 -5.94
N LEU A 155 2.21 -21.58 -6.28
CA LEU A 155 2.92 -20.37 -5.85
C LEU A 155 2.87 -20.22 -4.32
N LYS A 156 1.70 -20.44 -3.70
CA LYS A 156 1.54 -20.41 -2.24
C LYS A 156 2.44 -21.40 -1.51
N LYS A 157 2.62 -22.62 -2.03
CA LYS A 157 3.51 -23.63 -1.43
C LYS A 157 4.97 -23.18 -1.36
N ARG A 158 5.38 -22.27 -2.23
CA ARG A 158 6.76 -21.77 -2.36
C ARG A 158 6.89 -20.32 -1.87
N MET A 159 5.85 -19.76 -1.26
CA MET A 159 5.87 -18.36 -0.88
C MET A 159 6.65 -18.15 0.40
N VAL A 160 7.39 -17.04 0.42
CA VAL A 160 7.92 -16.46 1.64
C VAL A 160 6.84 -15.55 2.21
N HIS A 161 6.42 -15.86 3.43
CA HIS A 161 5.43 -15.06 4.13
C HIS A 161 5.95 -13.64 4.40
N LEU A 162 5.07 -12.66 4.25
CA LEU A 162 5.33 -11.27 4.59
C LEU A 162 4.37 -10.81 5.67
N GLU A 163 4.84 -9.94 6.56
CA GLU A 163 3.94 -9.19 7.42
C GLU A 163 3.16 -8.17 6.59
N SER A 164 1.82 -8.25 6.62
CA SER A 164 0.95 -7.32 5.90
C SER A 164 0.75 -6.04 6.70
N ASP A 165 1.83 -5.28 6.91
CA ASP A 165 1.75 -3.93 7.45
C ASP A 165 1.23 -2.92 6.40
N ALA A 166 0.73 -1.78 6.87
CA ALA A 166 0.11 -0.78 6.01
C ALA A 166 1.14 -0.04 5.12
N TYR A 167 2.39 0.03 5.55
CA TYR A 167 3.49 0.66 4.81
C TYR A 167 3.85 -0.16 3.57
N THR A 168 4.02 -1.47 3.75
CA THR A 168 4.28 -2.47 2.70
C THR A 168 3.15 -2.45 1.68
N VAL A 169 1.90 -2.40 2.15
CA VAL A 169 0.71 -2.25 1.29
C VAL A 169 0.79 -0.97 0.43
N GLY A 170 1.21 0.16 1.01
CA GLY A 170 1.42 1.41 0.28
C GLY A 170 2.51 1.31 -0.80
N ILE A 171 3.63 0.66 -0.51
CA ILE A 171 4.69 0.43 -1.50
C ILE A 171 4.18 -0.45 -2.66
N MET A 172 3.42 -1.50 -2.35
CA MET A 172 2.87 -2.39 -3.38
C MET A 172 1.87 -1.68 -4.28
N GLN A 173 0.98 -0.88 -3.68
CA GLN A 173 0.03 -0.04 -4.41
C GLN A 173 0.76 0.93 -5.36
N HIS A 174 1.85 1.55 -4.90
CA HIS A 174 2.66 2.43 -5.75
C HIS A 174 3.26 1.68 -6.94
N TYR A 175 3.85 0.49 -6.73
CA TYR A 175 4.39 -0.31 -7.83
C TYR A 175 3.32 -0.84 -8.81
N LEU A 176 2.11 -1.10 -8.30
CA LEU A 176 0.96 -1.45 -9.14
C LEU A 176 0.53 -0.27 -10.02
N GLN A 177 0.48 0.95 -9.46
CA GLN A 177 0.13 2.17 -10.22
C GLN A 177 1.16 2.50 -11.31
N LEU A 178 2.45 2.26 -11.05
CA LEU A 178 3.50 2.43 -12.05
C LEU A 178 3.52 1.33 -13.13
N GLY A 179 2.72 0.27 -12.98
CA GLY A 179 2.70 -0.88 -13.88
C GLY A 179 3.91 -1.81 -13.76
N TYR A 180 4.75 -1.63 -12.73
CA TYR A 180 5.84 -2.55 -12.40
C TYR A 180 5.31 -3.88 -11.87
N LEU A 181 4.26 -3.82 -11.06
CA LEU A 181 3.44 -4.97 -10.69
C LEU A 181 2.17 -4.95 -11.53
N LYS A 182 1.74 -6.13 -12.00
CA LYS A 182 0.51 -6.30 -12.78
C LYS A 182 -0.32 -7.41 -12.18
N VAL A 183 -1.64 -7.25 -12.18
CA VAL A 183 -2.54 -8.34 -11.81
C VAL A 183 -2.40 -9.45 -12.85
N LEU A 184 -2.08 -10.67 -12.39
CA LEU A 184 -2.12 -11.86 -13.21
C LEU A 184 -3.59 -12.19 -13.51
N GLY A 185 -3.97 -12.09 -14.78
CA GLY A 185 -5.31 -12.40 -15.28
C GLY A 185 -5.58 -13.89 -15.42
#